data_AF-A0A431IC92-F1
#
_entry.id   AF-A0A431IC92-F1
#
_cell.length_a   1.000
_cell.length_b   1.000
_cell.length_c   1.000
_cell.angle_alpha   90.00
_cell.angle_beta   90.00
_cell.angle_gamma   90.00
#
_symmetry.space_group_name_H-M   'P 1'
#
loop_
_entity.id
_entity.type
_entity.pdbx_description
1 polymer ?
#
loop_
_entity_poly.entity_id
_entity_poly.type
_entity_poly.pdbx_seq_one_letter_code
_entity_poly.pdbx_strand_id
1 'polypeptide(L)'
;MLEVAAPAVLSVEGGVAELRRAPLSATLVAGDAPVEVRPGRDHHVGDGPRLRPWRPPTRVVEAPTGEHALDRIVSLTGALVDRTPPRTVELDPAAAAAAIVEQLRAWGHLGADRDPDPGNGAAAGG
;
A
#
# COMPACT_ATOMS: atom_id res chain seq x y z
N MET A 1 -22.15 5.39 5.20
CA MET A 1 -22.12 4.81 3.84
C MET A 1 -21.61 5.90 2.91
N LEU A 2 -20.65 5.61 2.03
CA LEU A 2 -20.16 6.59 1.06
C LEU A 2 -21.06 6.56 -0.17
N GLU A 3 -21.71 7.68 -0.49
CA GLU A 3 -22.45 7.85 -1.75
C GLU A 3 -21.55 8.53 -2.77
N VAL A 4 -21.42 7.92 -3.96
CA VAL A 4 -20.58 8.43 -5.04
C VAL A 4 -21.45 8.60 -6.29
N ALA A 5 -21.57 9.85 -6.77
CA ALA A 5 -22.30 10.14 -7.99
C ALA A 5 -21.45 9.80 -9.23
N ALA A 6 -22.10 9.29 -10.29
CA ALA A 6 -21.43 8.97 -11.55
C ALA A 6 -21.22 10.24 -12.41
N PRO A 7 -20.13 10.32 -13.22
CA PRO A 7 -19.09 9.30 -13.39
C PRO A 7 -18.02 9.35 -12.28
N ALA A 8 -17.57 8.18 -11.82
CA ALA A 8 -16.59 8.06 -10.74
C ALA A 8 -15.49 7.03 -11.08
N VAL A 9 -14.32 7.20 -10.45
CA VAL A 9 -13.20 6.25 -10.52
C VAL A 9 -13.14 5.49 -9.20
N LEU A 10 -13.13 4.17 -9.27
CA LEU A 10 -13.09 3.29 -8.11
C LEU A 10 -11.84 2.41 -8.18
N SER A 11 -11.12 2.32 -7.06
CA SER A 11 -10.07 1.32 -6.86
C SER A 11 -10.64 0.15 -6.07
N VAL A 12 -10.37 -1.08 -6.50
CA VAL A 12 -10.88 -2.31 -5.91
C VAL A 12 -9.70 -3.11 -5.35
N GLU A 13 -9.75 -3.45 -4.07
CA GLU A 13 -8.73 -4.29 -3.40
C GLU A 13 -9.08 -5.77 -3.53
N GLY A 14 -8.08 -6.66 -3.62
CA GLY A 14 -8.29 -8.09 -3.86
C GLY A 14 -9.12 -8.84 -2.81
N GLY A 15 -9.30 -8.28 -1.60
CA GLY A 15 -10.11 -8.89 -0.54
C GLY A 15 -11.61 -8.53 -0.60
N VAL A 16 -12.04 -7.60 -1.45
CA VAL A 16 -13.42 -7.09 -1.42
C VAL A 16 -14.42 -7.92 -2.23
N ALA A 17 -13.92 -8.84 -3.06
CA ALA A 17 -14.76 -9.72 -3.88
C ALA A 17 -14.03 -11.02 -4.25
N GLU A 18 -14.78 -12.12 -4.34
CA GLU A 18 -14.29 -13.36 -4.95
C GLU A 18 -14.46 -13.30 -6.48
N LEU A 19 -13.38 -13.60 -7.21
CA LEU A 19 -13.42 -13.67 -8.66
C LEU A 19 -14.07 -14.98 -9.11
N ARG A 20 -15.11 -14.88 -9.94
CA ARG A 20 -15.71 -16.07 -10.55
C ARG A 20 -14.78 -16.68 -11.59
N ARG A 21 -14.80 -18.01 -11.70
CA ARG A 21 -14.22 -18.70 -12.86
C ARG A 21 -15.07 -18.45 -14.10
N ALA A 22 -14.46 -18.06 -15.21
CA ALA A 22 -15.16 -17.93 -16.48
C ALA A 22 -15.53 -19.32 -17.05
N PRO A 23 -16.77 -19.54 -17.52
CA PRO A 23 -17.13 -20.76 -18.23
C PRO A 23 -16.41 -20.81 -19.59
N LEU A 24 -16.21 -22.02 -20.12
CA LEU A 24 -15.46 -22.24 -21.37
C LEU A 24 -15.98 -21.38 -22.53
N SER A 25 -17.29 -21.27 -22.70
CA SER A 25 -17.91 -20.44 -23.75
C SER A 25 -17.51 -18.97 -23.65
N ALA A 26 -17.47 -18.41 -22.43
CA ALA A 26 -17.03 -17.03 -22.22
C ALA A 26 -15.53 -16.87 -22.49
N THR A 27 -14.72 -17.87 -22.14
CA THR A 27 -13.28 -17.86 -22.43
C THR A 27 -13.00 -17.88 -23.93
N LEU A 28 -13.72 -18.71 -24.70
CA LEU A 28 -13.57 -18.76 -26.16
C LEU A 28 -13.96 -17.43 -26.80
N VAL A 29 -15.10 -16.85 -26.41
CA VAL A 29 -15.54 -15.54 -26.90
C VAL A 29 -14.52 -14.45 -26.56
N ALA A 30 -13.97 -14.46 -25.34
CA ALA A 30 -12.95 -13.50 -24.93
C ALA A 30 -11.62 -13.67 -25.69
N GLY A 31 -11.28 -14.91 -26.06
CA GLY A 31 -10.08 -15.22 -26.84
C GLY A 31 -10.13 -14.64 -28.26
N ASP A 32 -11.32 -14.58 -28.86
CA ASP A 32 -11.54 -14.03 -30.20
C ASP A 32 -11.92 -12.54 -30.19
N ALA A 33 -12.14 -11.95 -29.01
CA ALA A 33 -12.53 -10.56 -28.89
C ALA A 33 -11.38 -9.62 -29.29
N PRO A 34 -11.62 -8.63 -30.17
CA PRO A 34 -10.57 -7.69 -30.57
C PRO A 34 -10.12 -6.85 -29.38
N VAL A 35 -8.80 -6.85 -29.12
CA VAL A 35 -8.18 -5.98 -28.12
C VAL A 35 -7.69 -4.72 -28.81
N GLU A 36 -8.31 -3.58 -28.49
CA GLU A 36 -7.90 -2.29 -29.00
C GLU A 36 -6.56 -1.87 -28.38
N VAL A 37 -5.51 -1.79 -29.20
CA VAL A 37 -4.19 -1.32 -28.78
C VAL A 37 -4.05 0.15 -29.17
N ARG A 38 -3.82 1.00 -28.17
CA ARG A 38 -3.52 2.43 -28.36
C ARG A 38 -2.08 2.70 -27.91
N PRO A 39 -1.27 3.45 -28.69
CA PRO A 39 0.04 3.88 -28.23
C PRO A 39 -0.10 4.74 -26.97
N GLY A 40 0.84 4.59 -26.04
CA GLY A 40 0.88 5.42 -24.84
C GLY A 40 1.00 6.89 -25.22
N ARG A 41 0.16 7.74 -24.65
CA ARG A 41 0.29 9.19 -24.75
C ARG A 41 1.52 9.63 -23.96
N ASP A 42 2.42 10.38 -24.60
CA ASP A 42 3.48 11.09 -23.90
C ASP A 42 2.85 11.95 -22.81
N HIS A 43 3.40 11.88 -21.60
CA HIS A 43 2.87 12.65 -20.48
C HIS A 43 2.93 14.13 -20.85
N HIS A 44 1.81 14.83 -20.72
CA HIS A 44 1.77 16.28 -20.88
C HIS A 44 2.70 16.92 -19.85
N VAL A 45 3.92 17.27 -20.27
CA VAL A 45 4.81 18.16 -19.52
C VAL A 45 4.37 19.58 -19.86
N GLY A 46 3.56 20.18 -19.00
CA GLY A 46 3.05 21.53 -19.20
C GLY A 46 2.15 21.97 -18.05
N ASP A 47 2.76 22.25 -16.90
CA ASP A 47 2.06 22.75 -15.72
C ASP A 47 2.32 24.27 -15.55
N GLY A 48 1.24 25.05 -15.51
CA GLY A 48 1.19 26.26 -14.68
C GLY A 48 1.29 25.91 -13.18
N PRO A 49 1.22 26.87 -12.25
CA PRO A 49 1.59 26.64 -10.86
C PRO A 49 0.79 25.49 -10.21
N ARG A 50 1.53 24.54 -9.63
CA ARG A 50 0.98 23.31 -9.02
C ARG A 50 0.27 23.63 -7.70
N LEU A 51 -1.05 23.45 -7.69
CA LEU A 51 -1.93 23.55 -6.51
C LEU A 51 -2.37 22.17 -5.98
N ARG A 52 -1.62 21.08 -6.24
CA ARG A 52 -2.02 19.71 -5.85
C ARG A 52 -1.00 19.00 -4.94
N PRO A 53 -1.45 18.03 -4.12
CA PRO A 53 -0.59 17.24 -3.24
C PRO A 53 0.59 16.61 -3.99
N TRP A 54 1.76 16.65 -3.35
CA TRP A 54 3.02 16.18 -3.89
C TRP A 54 2.93 14.74 -4.43
N ARG A 55 3.35 14.54 -5.68
CA ARG A 55 3.50 13.22 -6.29
C ARG A 55 4.99 12.91 -6.37
N PRO A 56 5.52 11.95 -5.59
CA PRO A 56 6.88 11.50 -5.75
C PRO A 56 7.09 11.05 -7.20
N PRO A 57 8.18 11.48 -7.87
CA PRO A 57 8.48 10.96 -9.20
C PRO A 57 8.63 9.45 -9.12
N THR A 58 8.18 8.74 -10.16
CA THR A 58 8.40 7.30 -10.29
C THR A 58 9.90 7.04 -10.20
N ARG A 59 10.33 6.40 -9.11
CA ARG A 59 11.70 5.91 -8.99
C ARG A 59 11.74 4.54 -9.65
N VAL A 60 12.53 4.41 -10.71
CA VAL A 60 12.88 3.09 -11.23
C VAL A 60 13.71 2.42 -10.14
N VAL A 61 13.20 1.30 -9.63
CA VAL A 61 13.95 0.43 -8.71
C VAL A 61 14.50 -0.70 -9.55
N GLU A 62 15.81 -0.91 -9.48
CA GLU A 62 16.46 -2.02 -10.17
C GLU A 62 15.95 -3.36 -9.63
N ALA A 63 15.89 -4.36 -10.51
CA ALA A 63 15.53 -5.71 -10.08
C ALA A 63 16.59 -6.24 -9.09
N PRO A 64 16.20 -6.97 -8.04
CA PRO A 64 17.15 -7.57 -7.10
C PRO A 64 18.06 -8.55 -7.83
N THR A 65 19.36 -8.44 -7.57
CA THR A 65 20.41 -9.23 -8.22
C THR A 65 20.83 -10.42 -7.33
N GLY A 66 21.37 -11.48 -7.95
CA GLY A 66 21.83 -12.66 -7.23
C GLY A 66 21.65 -13.95 -8.02
N GLU A 67 22.62 -14.86 -7.90
CA GLU A 67 22.62 -16.16 -8.57
C GLU A 67 21.53 -17.06 -7.98
N HIS A 68 21.38 -17.06 -6.66
CA HIS A 68 20.39 -17.84 -5.95
C HIS A 68 19.20 -17.00 -5.45
N ALA A 69 18.09 -17.67 -5.14
CA ALA A 69 16.88 -17.00 -4.67
C ALA A 69 17.11 -16.23 -3.35
N LEU A 70 17.93 -16.79 -2.45
CA LEU A 70 18.28 -16.16 -1.18
C LEU A 70 19.02 -14.83 -1.40
N ASP A 71 19.95 -14.78 -2.36
CA ASP A 71 20.73 -13.56 -2.67
C ASP A 71 19.81 -12.43 -3.13
N ARG A 72 18.82 -12.75 -3.97
CA ARG A 72 17.81 -11.79 -4.42
C ARG A 72 16.92 -11.32 -3.28
N ILE A 73 16.55 -12.19 -2.34
CA ILE A 73 15.78 -11.83 -1.14
C ILE A 73 16.60 -10.89 -0.26
N VAL A 74 17.87 -11.17 -0.04
CA VAL A 74 18.78 -10.33 0.76
C VAL A 74 18.95 -8.96 0.11
N SER A 75 19.17 -8.92 -1.21
CA SER A 75 19.26 -7.68 -2.01
C SER A 75 17.98 -6.85 -1.90
N LEU A 76 16.81 -7.49 -2.04
CA LEU A 76 15.51 -6.82 -1.99
C LEU A 76 15.16 -6.26 -0.60
N THR A 77 15.46 -7.03 0.44
CA THR A 77 15.06 -6.70 1.83
C THR A 77 16.07 -5.82 2.55
N GLY A 78 17.27 -5.65 1.98
CA GLY A 78 18.38 -4.99 2.67
C GLY A 78 18.77 -5.71 3.96
N ALA A 79 18.61 -7.04 4.02
CA ALA A 79 18.84 -7.81 5.24
C ALA A 79 20.28 -7.69 5.79
N LEU A 80 21.23 -7.35 4.92
CA LEU A 80 22.64 -7.09 5.24
C LEU A 80 22.99 -5.59 5.33
N VAL A 81 22.01 -4.69 5.13
CA VAL A 81 22.21 -3.25 5.35
C VAL A 81 22.35 -3.02 6.85
N ASP A 82 23.34 -2.21 7.22
CA ASP A 82 23.61 -1.87 8.60
C ASP A 82 22.38 -1.20 9.23
N ARG A 83 21.84 -1.83 10.26
CA ARG A 83 20.63 -1.45 10.99
C ARG A 83 20.91 -1.67 12.46
N THR A 84 20.18 -0.99 13.34
CA THR A 84 20.25 -1.28 14.78
C THR A 84 20.09 -2.80 14.98
N PRO A 85 21.13 -3.50 15.47
CA PRO A 85 21.12 -4.95 15.53
C PRO A 85 19.96 -5.45 16.37
N PRO A 86 19.32 -6.59 16.00
CA PRO A 86 18.32 -7.19 16.86
C PRO A 86 18.93 -7.50 18.24
N ARG A 87 18.24 -7.08 19.30
CA ARG A 87 18.61 -7.41 20.68
C ARG A 87 17.80 -8.60 21.18
N THR A 88 18.46 -9.59 21.77
CA THR A 88 17.80 -10.68 22.50
C THR A 88 17.93 -10.39 23.98
N VAL A 89 16.82 -10.43 24.72
CA VAL A 89 16.78 -10.24 26.18
C VAL A 89 15.96 -11.36 26.81
N GLU A 90 16.42 -11.91 27.92
CA GLU A 90 15.62 -12.85 28.73
C GLU A 90 14.92 -12.07 29.84
N LEU A 91 13.59 -12.19 29.89
CA LEU A 91 12.71 -11.47 30.81
C LEU A 91 11.61 -12.43 31.28
N ASP A 92 11.07 -12.19 32.47
CA ASP A 92 9.83 -12.84 32.89
C ASP A 92 8.65 -12.37 32.00
N PRO A 93 7.53 -13.11 31.96
CA PRO A 93 6.41 -12.77 31.09
C PRO A 93 5.85 -11.35 31.24
N ALA A 94 5.82 -10.79 32.45
CA ALA A 94 5.28 -9.45 32.69
C ALA A 94 6.25 -8.37 32.20
N ALA A 95 7.54 -8.54 32.48
CA ALA A 95 8.60 -7.66 31.99
C ALA A 95 8.73 -7.72 30.46
N ALA A 96 8.58 -8.91 29.86
CA ALA A 96 8.58 -9.08 28.42
C ALA A 96 7.41 -8.33 27.76
N ALA A 97 6.19 -8.45 28.31
CA ALA A 97 5.02 -7.74 27.80
C ALA A 97 5.22 -6.21 27.86
N ALA A 98 5.75 -5.68 28.97
CA ALA A 98 6.05 -4.26 29.11
C ALA A 98 7.09 -3.79 28.07
N ALA A 99 8.17 -4.53 27.87
CA ALA A 99 9.22 -4.21 26.91
C ALA A 99 8.70 -4.24 25.45
N ILE A 100 7.81 -5.17 25.11
CA ILE A 100 7.15 -5.23 23.80
C ILE A 100 6.30 -3.98 23.57
N VAL A 101 5.46 -3.60 24.52
CA VAL A 101 4.60 -2.42 24.41
C VAL A 101 5.41 -1.13 24.30
N GLU A 102 6.47 -0.99 25.09
CA GLU A 102 7.41 0.13 25.00
C GLU A 102 8.05 0.22 23.61
N GLN A 103 8.54 -0.91 23.08
CA GLN A 103 9.14 -0.97 21.76
C GLN A 103 8.14 -0.62 20.65
N LEU A 104 6.90 -1.11 20.75
CA LEU A 104 5.84 -0.80 19.79
C LEU A 104 5.44 0.68 19.83
N ARG A 105 5.44 1.33 21.00
CA ARG A 105 5.26 2.79 21.12
C ARG A 105 6.43 3.56 20.52
N ALA A 106 7.67 3.12 20.78
CA ALA A 106 8.87 3.76 20.23
C ALA A 106 8.89 3.70 18.69
N TRP A 107 8.36 2.63 18.10
CA TRP A 107 8.15 2.50 16.66
C TRP A 107 6.92 3.26 16.13
N GLY A 108 6.10 3.84 17.00
CA GLY A 108 4.88 4.54 16.62
C GLY A 108 3.72 3.64 16.20
N HIS A 109 3.80 2.32 16.45
CA HIS A 109 2.72 1.37 16.17
C HIS A 109 1.59 1.46 17.19
N LEU A 110 1.89 1.95 18.38
CA LEU A 110 0.91 2.28 19.41
C LEU A 110 0.92 3.80 19.57
N GLY A 111 -0.04 4.50 18.97
CA GLY A 111 -0.23 5.93 19.20
C GLY A 111 -0.48 6.23 20.67
N ALA A 112 -0.08 7.41 21.14
CA ALA A 112 -0.75 8.01 22.30
C ALA A 112 -2.24 8.07 21.97
N ASP A 113 -3.10 7.73 22.93
CA ASP A 113 -4.55 7.57 22.79
C ASP A 113 -5.11 8.32 21.57
N ARG A 114 -5.67 7.53 20.65
CA ARG A 114 -6.35 7.97 19.45
C ARG A 114 -7.18 9.22 19.78
N ASP A 115 -6.70 10.39 19.35
CA ASP A 115 -7.40 11.66 19.51
C ASP A 115 -8.79 11.48 18.87
N PRO A 116 -9.90 11.78 19.57
CA PRO A 116 -11.22 11.63 18.99
C PRO A 116 -11.29 12.46 17.71
N ASP A 117 -11.72 11.79 16.63
CA ASP A 117 -11.94 12.36 15.31
C ASP A 117 -12.64 13.74 15.42
N PRO A 118 -12.04 14.85 14.94
CA PRO A 118 -12.64 16.18 15.00
C PRO A 118 -13.90 16.30 14.11
N GLY A 119 -14.32 15.23 13.42
CA GLY A 119 -15.47 15.22 12.53
C GLY A 119 -16.86 15.15 13.19
N ASN A 120 -17.00 14.93 14.51
CA ASN A 120 -18.31 14.85 15.16
C ASN A 120 -18.64 16.10 16.00
N GLY A 121 -18.91 17.23 15.34
CA GLY A 121 -19.26 18.45 16.06
C GLY A 121 -19.56 19.68 15.21
N ALA A 122 -20.35 19.56 14.13
CA ALA A 122 -20.94 20.75 13.50
C ALA A 122 -22.15 20.40 12.62
N ALA A 123 -23.34 20.32 13.22
CA ALA A 123 -24.61 20.77 12.63
C ALA A 123 -25.76 20.53 13.63
N ALA A 124 -25.86 21.38 14.65
CA ALA A 124 -27.13 21.63 15.33
C ALA A 124 -27.21 23.14 15.57
N GLY A 125 -28.09 23.81 14.82
CA GLY A 125 -28.40 25.22 15.00
C GLY A 125 -28.72 25.92 13.68
N GLY A 126 -30.02 26.22 13.47
CA GLY A 126 -30.54 27.03 12.37
C GLY A 126 -31.89 26.55 11.90
#